data_AF-A0A2C6CB19-F1
#
_entry.id   AF-A0A2C6CB19-F1
#
_cell.length_a   1.000
_cell.length_b   1.000
_cell.length_c   1.000
_cell.angle_alpha   90.00
_cell.angle_beta   90.00
_cell.angle_gamma   90.00
#
_symmetry.space_group_name_H-M   'P 1'
#
loop_
_entity.id
_entity.type
_entity.pdbx_description
1 polymer ?
#
loop_
_entity_poly.entity_id
_entity_poly.type
_entity_poly.pdbx_seq_one_letter_code
_entity_poly.pdbx_strand_id
1 'polypeptide(L)'
;MVNKETIENVKAVQKSYDEAPYKSKTFYYTQPGRQQMVLKLLGFKTPDLEKARVLEIGCSFGGNIIPFALENPKADIIGIDLSSVQIEEGNRIIEYLGLENIRLIHQNVLEFDKKFGKFDYIICHGVFSWVNEEVQRGILNVIKNHLTENGSAIVSYNTYPGWKNLEVARDVMLFRDEMLKNRGEQINESNAVKYGRGAIEFLSQFSILNEKIKTGITGITEKDDYYILHEYFEENNKPMYLYDFNKILLEHGLIHVVDSDLMKTFPNISNEIEEKLTAECGNDNVAKEQYYDFLLDRQFRISIVTHEANKEKINISKDIRITDLKEIDLRGKYEKNKDGFYIIENNEIKDEEVTAILDILSENYPNTITVDELEKKIREKNKLETNNVYANAVYLMYGKLVEAYSKKLTVKKEEKIKLNPKYKKYLDYFITNPNPVIALASYEGTINYDTINPIILSIMTLFDGTRTDEDIFNLLVEKERAGEIAITFEEGSSKEEVIRNNIEICRNFIEINFLNK
;
A
#
# COMPACT_ATOMS: atom_id res chain seq x y z
N MET A 1 0.16 -25.04 24.60
CA MET A 1 1.63 -25.07 24.69
C MET A 1 2.12 -25.07 23.26
N VAL A 2 2.97 -24.12 22.89
CA VAL A 2 3.49 -23.99 21.51
C VAL A 2 4.32 -25.23 21.17
N ASN A 3 4.15 -25.78 19.96
CA ASN A 3 4.90 -26.98 19.55
C ASN A 3 6.41 -26.66 19.45
N LYS A 4 7.27 -27.63 19.75
CA LYS A 4 8.74 -27.50 19.66
C LYS A 4 9.20 -27.07 18.26
N GLU A 5 8.60 -27.65 17.22
CA GLU A 5 8.85 -27.30 15.82
C GLU A 5 8.50 -25.82 15.52
N THR A 6 7.42 -25.30 16.11
CA THR A 6 7.05 -23.89 15.98
C THR A 6 8.02 -22.98 16.71
N ILE A 7 8.51 -23.38 17.89
CA ILE A 7 9.54 -22.61 18.62
C ILE A 7 10.83 -22.54 17.80
N GLU A 8 11.24 -23.63 17.15
CA GLU A 8 12.42 -23.66 16.29
C GLU A 8 12.23 -22.79 15.03
N ASN A 9 11.07 -22.88 14.37
CA ASN A 9 10.71 -22.01 13.25
C ASN A 9 10.72 -20.52 13.63
N VAL A 10 10.09 -20.14 14.74
CA VAL A 10 10.07 -18.75 15.21
C VAL A 10 11.48 -18.21 15.44
N LYS A 11 12.38 -19.02 16.02
CA LYS A 11 13.79 -18.63 16.22
C LYS A 11 14.55 -18.48 14.90
N ALA A 12 14.30 -19.33 13.91
CA ALA A 12 14.92 -19.25 12.60
C ALA A 12 14.50 -17.96 11.87
N VAL A 13 13.20 -17.67 11.85
CA VAL A 13 12.63 -16.45 11.27
C VAL A 13 13.17 -15.19 11.96
N GLN A 14 13.19 -15.18 13.30
CA GLN A 14 13.76 -14.07 14.08
C GLN A 14 15.22 -13.80 13.70
N LYS A 15 16.03 -14.85 13.61
CA LYS A 15 17.45 -14.71 13.25
C LYS A 15 17.63 -14.12 11.85
N SER A 16 16.85 -14.58 10.86
CA SER A 16 16.94 -14.05 9.49
C SER A 16 16.63 -12.56 9.43
N TYR A 17 15.57 -12.10 10.12
CA TYR A 17 15.20 -10.68 10.15
C TYR A 17 16.19 -9.78 10.91
N ASP A 18 16.92 -10.32 11.89
CA ASP A 18 17.98 -9.61 12.59
C ASP A 18 19.27 -9.48 11.75
N GLU A 19 19.57 -10.47 10.89
CA GLU A 19 20.79 -10.52 10.08
C GLU A 19 20.68 -9.69 8.77
N ALA A 20 19.48 -9.59 8.19
CA ALA A 20 19.22 -8.82 6.97
C ALA A 20 17.94 -7.95 7.09
N PRO A 21 18.00 -6.77 7.73
CA PRO A 21 16.81 -5.93 7.93
C PRO A 21 16.27 -5.32 6.62
N TYR A 22 14.94 -5.35 6.44
CA TYR A 22 14.23 -4.71 5.33
C TYR A 22 14.06 -3.21 5.53
N LYS A 23 14.02 -2.45 4.44
CA LYS A 23 13.51 -1.09 4.49
C LYS A 23 11.99 -1.10 4.70
N SER A 24 11.50 -0.70 5.87
CA SER A 24 10.07 -0.67 6.17
C SER A 24 9.33 0.38 5.32
N LYS A 25 8.50 -0.12 4.40
CA LYS A 25 7.71 0.64 3.43
C LYS A 25 6.30 0.91 3.95
N THR A 26 5.64 1.90 3.35
CA THR A 26 4.20 2.15 3.57
C THR A 26 3.39 1.66 2.37
N PHE A 27 2.26 1.00 2.63
CA PHE A 27 1.44 0.41 1.59
C PHE A 27 0.01 0.95 1.63
N TYR A 28 -0.39 1.72 0.61
CA TYR A 28 -1.72 2.31 0.50
C TYR A 28 -2.86 1.33 0.78
N TYR A 29 -2.78 0.12 0.22
CA TYR A 29 -3.82 -0.90 0.38
C TYR A 29 -3.93 -1.48 1.80
N THR A 30 -3.00 -1.18 2.70
CA THR A 30 -3.04 -1.65 4.09
C THR A 30 -3.58 -0.60 5.07
N GLN A 31 -3.57 0.67 4.65
CA GLN A 31 -3.84 1.80 5.54
C GLN A 31 -5.27 1.77 6.11
N PRO A 32 -5.48 2.14 7.39
CA PRO A 32 -6.81 2.23 7.98
C PRO A 32 -7.78 3.11 7.18
N GLY A 33 -7.27 4.20 6.59
CA GLY A 33 -8.04 5.08 5.71
C GLY A 33 -8.59 4.36 4.47
N ARG A 34 -7.80 3.47 3.87
CA ARG A 34 -8.24 2.64 2.75
C ARG A 34 -9.30 1.63 3.19
N GLN A 35 -9.09 0.95 4.33
CA GLN A 35 -10.08 0.02 4.88
C GLN A 35 -11.42 0.70 5.15
N GLN A 36 -11.40 1.87 5.80
CA GLN A 36 -12.58 2.67 6.08
C GLN A 36 -13.29 3.10 4.81
N MET A 37 -12.54 3.58 3.80
CA MET A 37 -13.12 3.99 2.52
C MET A 37 -13.82 2.83 1.82
N VAL A 38 -13.17 1.67 1.71
CA VAL A 38 -13.75 0.49 1.04
C VAL A 38 -15.01 0.02 1.76
N LEU A 39 -14.96 -0.07 3.09
CA LEU A 39 -16.11 -0.52 3.88
C LEU A 39 -17.24 0.50 3.85
N LYS A 40 -16.95 1.81 3.83
CA LYS A 40 -17.95 2.87 3.64
C LYS A 40 -18.67 2.73 2.31
N LEU A 41 -17.94 2.45 1.22
CA LEU A 41 -18.52 2.18 -0.10
C LEU A 41 -19.47 0.98 -0.08
N LEU A 42 -19.18 -0.03 0.73
CA LEU A 42 -20.04 -1.22 0.92
C LEU A 42 -21.11 -1.02 2.02
N GLY A 43 -21.32 0.22 2.48
CA GLY A 43 -22.37 0.56 3.43
C GLY A 43 -22.07 0.25 4.89
N PHE A 44 -20.81 -0.06 5.21
CA PHE A 44 -20.37 -0.45 6.54
C PHE A 44 -19.54 0.64 7.22
N LYS A 45 -20.04 1.14 8.34
CA LYS A 45 -19.38 2.20 9.11
C LYS A 45 -18.35 1.61 10.08
N THR A 46 -17.08 1.91 9.83
CA THR A 46 -15.98 1.60 10.75
C THR A 46 -15.73 2.76 11.74
N PRO A 47 -14.95 2.54 12.81
CA PRO A 47 -14.58 3.58 13.79
C PRO A 47 -13.87 4.79 13.16
N ASP A 48 -13.85 5.90 13.87
CA ASP A 48 -13.24 7.14 13.40
C ASP A 48 -11.70 7.06 13.41
N LEU A 49 -11.06 7.42 12.29
CA LEU A 49 -9.61 7.34 12.12
C LEU A 49 -8.86 8.27 13.09
N GLU A 50 -9.41 9.44 13.41
CA GLU A 50 -8.73 10.43 14.26
C GLU A 50 -8.43 9.90 15.67
N LYS A 51 -9.27 8.98 16.17
CA LYS A 51 -9.20 8.41 17.52
C LYS A 51 -9.06 6.89 17.51
N ALA A 52 -8.76 6.32 16.35
CA ALA A 52 -8.72 4.87 16.17
C ALA A 52 -7.61 4.24 17.01
N ARG A 53 -7.88 3.02 17.48
CA ARG A 53 -6.81 2.13 17.97
C ARG A 53 -6.35 1.22 16.84
N VAL A 54 -5.06 1.23 16.53
CA VAL A 54 -4.50 0.46 15.40
C VAL A 54 -3.43 -0.51 15.90
N LEU A 55 -3.51 -1.75 15.45
CA LEU A 55 -2.47 -2.76 15.65
C LEU A 55 -1.84 -3.14 14.31
N GLU A 56 -0.52 -3.19 14.23
CA GLU A 56 0.20 -3.85 13.15
C GLU A 56 0.98 -5.06 13.68
N ILE A 57 0.74 -6.23 13.08
CA ILE A 57 1.44 -7.48 13.35
C ILE A 57 2.50 -7.67 12.27
N GLY A 58 3.77 -7.76 12.68
CA GLY A 58 4.92 -7.73 11.78
C GLY A 58 5.24 -6.30 11.34
N CYS A 59 5.32 -5.37 12.29
CA CYS A 59 5.48 -3.95 11.99
C CYS A 59 6.90 -3.56 11.54
N SER A 60 7.89 -4.44 11.74
CA SER A 60 9.30 -4.13 11.51
C SER A 60 9.69 -2.80 12.22
N PHE A 61 10.34 -1.88 11.50
CA PHE A 61 10.69 -0.53 11.98
C PHE A 61 9.48 0.43 12.17
N GLY A 62 8.25 0.00 11.86
CA GLY A 62 7.02 0.79 11.97
C GLY A 62 6.73 1.72 10.79
N GLY A 63 7.47 1.61 9.68
CA GLY A 63 7.35 2.51 8.53
C GLY A 63 5.95 2.55 7.89
N ASN A 64 5.15 1.50 8.02
CA ASN A 64 3.78 1.48 7.50
C ASN A 64 2.77 2.26 8.39
N ILE A 65 3.02 2.34 9.69
CA ILE A 65 2.09 2.96 10.67
C ILE A 65 2.56 4.33 11.20
N ILE A 66 3.84 4.68 11.03
CA ILE A 66 4.36 6.02 11.35
C ILE A 66 3.62 7.14 10.60
N PRO A 67 3.36 7.04 9.27
CA PRO A 67 2.61 8.07 8.56
C PRO A 67 1.18 8.26 9.08
N PHE A 68 0.53 7.17 9.49
CA PHE A 68 -0.80 7.23 10.13
C PHE A 68 -0.74 7.93 11.50
N ALA A 69 0.30 7.64 12.29
CA ALA A 69 0.54 8.29 13.58
C ALA A 69 0.76 9.81 13.45
N LEU A 70 1.54 10.23 12.45
CA LEU A 70 1.76 11.64 12.12
C LEU A 70 0.45 12.37 11.79
N GLU A 71 -0.46 11.72 11.07
CA GLU A 71 -1.73 12.36 10.68
C GLU A 71 -2.78 12.35 11.80
N ASN A 72 -2.76 11.35 12.68
CA ASN A 72 -3.81 11.14 13.69
C ASN A 72 -3.22 11.17 15.12
N PRO A 73 -2.85 12.36 15.66
CA PRO A 73 -2.18 12.48 16.96
C PRO A 73 -3.02 12.03 18.16
N LYS A 74 -4.34 11.80 17.97
CA LYS A 74 -5.26 11.28 19.00
C LYS A 74 -5.53 9.78 18.88
N ALA A 75 -4.98 9.11 17.87
CA ALA A 75 -5.03 7.65 17.73
C ALA A 75 -4.16 6.96 18.80
N ASP A 76 -4.32 5.65 19.00
CA ASP A 76 -3.43 4.83 19.82
C ASP A 76 -2.92 3.65 18.98
N ILE A 77 -1.64 3.66 18.66
CA ILE A 77 -1.06 2.78 17.65
C ILE A 77 -0.02 1.86 18.30
N ILE A 78 -0.14 0.57 18.03
CA ILE A 78 0.80 -0.45 18.49
C ILE A 78 1.31 -1.23 17.28
N GLY A 79 2.62 -1.32 17.14
CA GLY A 79 3.27 -2.31 16.27
C GLY A 79 3.88 -3.43 17.11
N ILE A 80 3.75 -4.67 16.66
CA ILE A 80 4.51 -5.79 17.23
C ILE A 80 5.37 -6.46 16.16
N ASP A 81 6.56 -6.90 16.54
CA ASP A 81 7.46 -7.67 15.67
C ASP A 81 8.31 -8.65 16.48
N LEU A 82 8.84 -9.68 15.80
CA LEU A 82 9.77 -10.66 16.36
C LEU A 82 11.21 -10.16 16.42
N SER A 83 11.60 -9.19 15.58
CA SER A 83 12.95 -8.63 15.60
C SER A 83 13.10 -7.54 16.66
N SER A 84 13.88 -7.79 17.71
CA SER A 84 14.18 -6.75 18.70
C SER A 84 15.01 -5.61 18.10
N VAL A 85 15.88 -5.90 17.13
CA VAL A 85 16.72 -4.90 16.45
C VAL A 85 15.86 -3.88 15.71
N GLN A 86 14.88 -4.36 14.94
CA GLN A 86 13.98 -3.49 14.17
C GLN A 86 13.07 -2.67 15.11
N ILE A 87 12.60 -3.27 16.20
CA ILE A 87 11.78 -2.59 17.21
C ILE A 87 12.57 -1.49 17.94
N GLU A 88 13.82 -1.76 18.33
CA GLU A 88 14.67 -0.76 18.99
C GLU A 88 14.94 0.44 18.09
N GLU A 89 15.31 0.19 16.83
CA GLU A 89 15.57 1.25 15.87
C GLU A 89 14.29 2.01 15.49
N GLY A 90 13.17 1.33 15.27
CA GLY A 90 11.88 1.96 15.01
C GLY A 90 11.43 2.87 16.18
N ASN A 91 11.66 2.45 17.42
CA ASN A 91 11.39 3.29 18.59
C ASN A 91 12.32 4.53 18.67
N ARG A 92 13.59 4.44 18.24
CA ARG A 92 14.47 5.62 18.11
C ARG A 92 13.96 6.61 17.07
N ILE A 93 13.44 6.10 15.95
CA ILE A 93 12.83 6.95 14.92
C ILE A 93 11.59 7.64 15.48
N ILE A 94 10.70 6.90 16.15
CA ILE A 94 9.51 7.44 16.81
C ILE A 94 9.86 8.56 17.81
N GLU A 95 10.89 8.34 18.64
CA GLU A 95 11.39 9.34 19.59
C GLU A 95 11.95 10.58 18.88
N TYR A 96 12.76 10.40 17.84
CA TYR A 96 13.30 11.50 17.03
C TYR A 96 12.18 12.37 16.42
N LEU A 97 11.16 11.72 15.86
CA LEU A 97 9.99 12.38 15.30
C LEU A 97 9.13 13.05 16.39
N GLY A 98 9.25 12.63 17.65
CA GLY A 98 8.49 13.15 18.79
C GLY A 98 7.04 12.69 18.79
N LEU A 99 6.79 11.44 18.37
CA LEU A 99 5.46 10.86 18.34
C LEU A 99 5.15 10.18 19.69
N GLU A 100 4.02 10.55 20.29
CA GLU A 100 3.58 10.01 21.61
C GLU A 100 2.45 8.97 21.47
N ASN A 101 1.85 8.88 20.29
CA ASN A 101 0.66 8.08 20.01
C ASN A 101 0.96 6.71 19.37
N ILE A 102 2.25 6.35 19.24
CA ILE A 102 2.71 5.09 18.65
C ILE A 102 3.78 4.45 19.53
N ARG A 103 3.74 3.12 19.65
CA ARG A 103 4.76 2.31 20.33
C ARG A 103 5.00 1.00 19.58
N LEU A 104 6.26 0.61 19.44
CA LEU A 104 6.63 -0.69 18.87
C LEU A 104 7.10 -1.62 19.99
N ILE A 105 6.62 -2.87 19.97
CA ILE A 105 6.83 -3.84 21.04
C ILE A 105 7.43 -5.12 20.44
N HIS A 106 8.58 -5.53 20.96
CA HIS A 106 9.16 -6.83 20.62
C HIS A 106 8.32 -7.93 21.27
N GLN A 107 7.55 -8.64 20.47
CA GLN A 107 6.59 -9.63 20.95
C GLN A 107 6.25 -10.66 19.88
N ASN A 108 6.20 -11.93 20.30
CA ASN A 108 5.64 -13.01 19.49
C ASN A 108 4.10 -12.93 19.49
N VAL A 109 3.49 -12.96 18.30
CA VAL A 109 2.02 -12.96 18.13
C VAL A 109 1.33 -14.13 18.84
N LEU A 110 2.00 -15.27 19.02
CA LEU A 110 1.47 -16.41 19.79
C LEU A 110 1.33 -16.12 21.28
N GLU A 111 2.04 -15.11 21.78
CA GLU A 111 2.06 -14.67 23.17
C GLU A 111 1.41 -13.29 23.33
N PHE A 112 0.50 -12.94 22.42
CA PHE A 112 -0.16 -11.63 22.42
C PHE A 112 -0.90 -11.37 23.73
N ASP A 113 -0.61 -10.22 24.35
CA ASP A 113 -1.07 -9.91 25.70
C ASP A 113 -2.47 -9.32 25.67
N LYS A 114 -3.42 -9.98 26.33
CA LYS A 114 -4.82 -9.55 26.44
C LYS A 114 -4.96 -8.14 27.05
N LYS A 115 -3.96 -7.66 27.80
CA LYS A 115 -3.99 -6.32 28.41
C LYS A 115 -4.00 -5.18 27.37
N PHE A 116 -3.60 -5.44 26.11
CA PHE A 116 -3.63 -4.40 25.07
C PHE A 116 -5.05 -3.97 24.68
N GLY A 117 -6.05 -4.82 24.98
CA GLY A 117 -7.45 -4.53 24.70
C GLY A 117 -7.78 -4.65 23.21
N LYS A 118 -8.81 -3.94 22.76
CA LYS A 118 -9.29 -4.03 21.38
C LYS A 118 -8.79 -2.89 20.49
N PHE A 119 -8.71 -3.18 19.20
CA PHE A 119 -8.28 -2.32 18.11
C PHE A 119 -9.39 -2.18 17.08
N ASP A 120 -9.51 -0.99 16.52
CA ASP A 120 -10.46 -0.67 15.47
C ASP A 120 -9.98 -1.14 14.11
N TYR A 121 -8.65 -1.08 13.90
CA TYR A 121 -8.00 -1.56 12.69
C TYR A 121 -6.82 -2.46 13.06
N ILE A 122 -6.74 -3.62 12.43
CA ILE A 122 -5.59 -4.53 12.57
C ILE A 122 -4.94 -4.72 11.20
N ILE A 123 -3.62 -4.67 11.12
CA ILE A 123 -2.86 -4.85 9.89
C ILE A 123 -1.93 -6.04 10.08
N CYS A 124 -1.99 -6.99 9.16
CA CYS A 124 -1.07 -8.12 9.05
C CYS A 124 -0.64 -8.21 7.59
N HIS A 125 0.39 -7.43 7.24
CA HIS A 125 0.90 -7.33 5.88
C HIS A 125 2.27 -7.98 5.76
N GLY A 126 2.48 -8.81 4.74
CA GLY A 126 3.78 -9.46 4.51
C GLY A 126 4.19 -10.50 5.54
N VAL A 127 3.23 -11.08 6.30
CA VAL A 127 3.53 -12.10 7.33
C VAL A 127 2.82 -13.43 7.08
N PHE A 128 1.54 -13.41 6.70
CA PHE A 128 0.68 -14.59 6.79
C PHE A 128 1.14 -15.79 5.96
N SER A 129 1.69 -15.58 4.76
CA SER A 129 2.26 -16.67 3.94
C SER A 129 3.65 -17.11 4.39
N TRP A 130 4.35 -16.31 5.20
CA TRP A 130 5.75 -16.52 5.57
C TRP A 130 5.94 -17.27 6.89
N VAL A 131 4.83 -17.70 7.49
CA VAL A 131 4.82 -18.35 8.80
C VAL A 131 4.10 -19.70 8.73
N ASN A 132 4.38 -20.56 9.71
CA ASN A 132 3.74 -21.87 9.77
C ASN A 132 2.25 -21.77 10.18
N GLU A 133 1.51 -22.89 10.08
CA GLU A 133 0.06 -22.90 10.33
C GLU A 133 -0.30 -22.51 11.77
N GLU A 134 0.54 -22.89 12.75
CA GLU A 134 0.31 -22.52 14.15
C GLU A 134 0.34 -21.00 14.33
N VAL A 135 1.31 -20.32 13.71
CA VAL A 135 1.41 -18.86 13.73
C VAL A 135 0.28 -18.21 12.93
N GLN A 136 -0.11 -18.75 11.76
CA GLN A 136 -1.27 -18.27 11.00
C GLN A 136 -2.54 -18.28 11.86
N ARG A 137 -2.83 -19.40 12.53
CA ARG A 137 -3.96 -19.51 13.46
C ARG A 137 -3.80 -18.57 14.67
N GLY A 138 -2.58 -18.37 15.16
CA GLY A 138 -2.26 -17.36 16.17
C GLY A 138 -2.67 -15.95 15.77
N ILE A 139 -2.29 -15.52 14.56
CA ILE A 139 -2.66 -14.23 13.98
C ILE A 139 -4.18 -14.07 13.92
N LEU A 140 -4.90 -15.07 13.40
CA LEU A 140 -6.35 -15.03 13.31
C LEU A 140 -7.03 -15.00 14.68
N ASN A 141 -6.47 -15.68 15.68
CA ASN A 141 -6.93 -15.60 17.06
C ASN A 141 -6.73 -14.20 17.65
N VAL A 142 -5.62 -13.54 17.37
CA VAL A 142 -5.41 -12.14 17.78
C VAL A 142 -6.47 -11.25 17.14
N ILE A 143 -6.66 -11.36 15.83
CA ILE A 143 -7.68 -10.60 15.09
C ILE A 143 -9.07 -10.83 15.70
N LYS A 144 -9.50 -12.08 15.87
CA LYS A 144 -10.82 -12.39 16.42
C LYS A 144 -11.04 -11.81 17.83
N ASN A 145 -10.04 -11.92 18.71
CA ASN A 145 -10.23 -11.57 20.12
C ASN A 145 -9.99 -10.08 20.40
N HIS A 146 -9.21 -9.40 19.57
CA HIS A 146 -8.80 -8.01 19.79
C HIS A 146 -9.35 -7.04 18.74
N LEU A 147 -10.14 -7.48 17.77
CA LEU A 147 -10.88 -6.55 16.90
C LEU A 147 -12.13 -6.01 17.61
N THR A 148 -12.44 -4.74 17.43
CA THR A 148 -13.72 -4.15 17.89
C THR A 148 -14.88 -4.65 17.03
N GLU A 149 -16.12 -4.55 17.53
CA GLU A 149 -17.31 -5.09 16.86
C GLU A 149 -17.46 -4.60 15.41
N ASN A 150 -17.19 -3.31 15.17
CA ASN A 150 -17.25 -2.70 13.84
C ASN A 150 -15.85 -2.47 13.24
N GLY A 151 -14.82 -3.09 13.81
CA GLY A 151 -13.46 -2.99 13.31
C GLY A 151 -13.23 -3.82 12.05
N SER A 152 -12.11 -3.55 11.38
CA SER A 152 -11.64 -4.33 10.24
C SER A 152 -10.16 -4.69 10.37
N ALA A 153 -9.78 -5.80 9.75
CA ALA A 153 -8.40 -6.22 9.65
C ALA A 153 -7.97 -6.33 8.18
N ILE A 154 -6.68 -6.13 7.92
CA ILE A 154 -6.04 -6.45 6.65
C ILE A 154 -5.17 -7.67 6.86
N VAL A 155 -5.33 -8.69 6.02
CA VAL A 155 -4.44 -9.84 5.95
C VAL A 155 -3.99 -10.01 4.51
N SER A 156 -2.69 -9.88 4.26
CA SER A 156 -2.13 -10.09 2.93
C SER A 156 -1.37 -11.40 2.83
N TYR A 157 -1.48 -12.08 1.69
CA TYR A 157 -0.91 -13.41 1.49
C TYR A 157 -0.74 -13.72 0.00
N ASN A 158 0.23 -14.58 -0.30
CA ASN A 158 0.43 -15.15 -1.64
C ASN A 158 -0.75 -16.06 -1.99
N THR A 159 -1.14 -16.10 -3.26
CA THR A 159 -2.30 -16.87 -3.73
C THR A 159 -2.02 -17.76 -4.91
N TYR A 160 -2.82 -18.81 -5.01
CA TYR A 160 -2.93 -19.63 -6.20
C TYR A 160 -4.10 -19.17 -7.09
N PRO A 161 -4.00 -19.35 -8.42
CA PRO A 161 -2.95 -20.11 -9.13
C PRO A 161 -1.67 -19.31 -9.45
N GLY A 162 -1.64 -17.98 -9.30
CA GLY A 162 -0.52 -17.16 -9.80
C GLY A 162 0.85 -17.58 -9.27
N TRP A 163 0.93 -17.96 -7.99
CA TRP A 163 2.20 -18.40 -7.42
C TRP A 163 2.69 -19.77 -7.94
N LYS A 164 1.85 -20.58 -8.60
CA LYS A 164 2.28 -21.86 -9.20
C LYS A 164 3.40 -21.68 -10.23
N ASN A 165 3.41 -20.56 -10.95
CA ASN A 165 4.46 -20.29 -11.93
C ASN A 165 5.81 -19.99 -11.25
N LEU A 166 5.76 -19.41 -10.06
CA LEU A 166 6.93 -18.92 -9.33
C LEU A 166 7.49 -19.98 -8.37
N GLU A 167 6.68 -20.99 -8.01
CA GLU A 167 7.15 -22.25 -7.43
C GLU A 167 8.20 -22.92 -8.31
N VAL A 168 8.03 -22.92 -9.64
CA VAL A 168 9.05 -23.51 -10.55
C VAL A 168 10.39 -22.80 -10.42
N ALA A 169 10.38 -21.47 -10.33
CA ALA A 169 11.59 -20.69 -10.14
C ALA A 169 12.23 -20.97 -8.78
N ARG A 170 11.40 -21.00 -7.72
CA ARG A 170 11.79 -21.35 -6.36
C ARG A 170 12.47 -22.71 -6.28
N ASP A 171 11.82 -23.74 -6.82
CA ASP A 171 12.29 -25.13 -6.77
C ASP A 171 13.65 -25.29 -7.44
N VAL A 172 13.87 -24.62 -8.58
CA VAL A 172 15.15 -24.70 -9.29
C VAL A 172 16.28 -23.98 -8.54
N MET A 173 15.99 -22.86 -7.87
CA MET A 173 16.96 -22.18 -7.02
C MET A 173 17.36 -23.05 -5.82
N LEU A 174 16.38 -23.59 -5.10
CA LEU A 174 16.61 -24.50 -3.97
C LEU A 174 17.33 -25.78 -4.38
N PHE A 175 16.95 -26.37 -5.52
CA PHE A 175 17.61 -27.54 -6.07
C PHE A 175 19.09 -27.28 -6.38
N ARG A 176 19.41 -26.11 -6.95
CA ARG A 176 20.80 -25.76 -7.23
C ARG A 176 21.62 -25.65 -5.94
N ASP A 177 21.06 -25.02 -4.91
CA ASP A 177 21.72 -24.93 -3.60
C ASP A 177 21.96 -26.32 -2.99
N GLU A 178 20.98 -27.22 -3.06
CA GLU A 178 21.14 -28.60 -2.59
C GLU A 178 22.25 -29.34 -3.34
N MET A 179 22.30 -29.21 -4.68
CA MET A 179 23.34 -29.83 -5.50
C MET A 179 24.74 -29.29 -5.20
N LEU A 180 24.86 -27.98 -4.92
CA LEU A 180 26.13 -27.37 -4.54
C LEU A 180 26.57 -27.83 -3.14
N LYS A 181 25.66 -27.88 -2.16
CA LYS A 181 25.92 -28.46 -0.83
C LYS A 181 26.44 -29.89 -0.92
N ASN A 182 25.81 -30.72 -1.75
CA ASN A 182 26.21 -32.11 -1.98
C ASN A 182 27.60 -32.25 -2.63
N ARG A 183 28.12 -31.20 -3.27
CA ARG A 183 29.48 -31.13 -3.84
C ARG A 183 30.50 -30.53 -2.88
N GLY A 184 30.11 -30.20 -1.65
CA GLY A 184 30.97 -29.62 -0.62
C GLY A 184 31.02 -28.09 -0.63
N GLU A 185 30.20 -27.41 -1.43
CA GLU A 185 30.09 -25.95 -1.38
C GLU A 185 29.36 -25.51 -0.11
N GLN A 186 29.87 -24.45 0.52
CA GLN A 186 29.17 -23.82 1.64
C GLN A 186 28.16 -22.83 1.10
N ILE A 187 26.88 -23.05 1.40
CA ILE A 187 25.79 -22.15 1.03
C ILE A 187 25.39 -21.29 2.23
N ASN A 188 25.32 -19.99 2.01
CA ASN A 188 24.82 -18.97 2.94
C ASN A 188 23.94 -17.98 2.18
N GLU A 189 23.29 -17.06 2.89
CA GLU A 189 22.35 -16.10 2.28
C GLU A 189 22.98 -15.26 1.16
N SER A 190 24.25 -14.86 1.33
CA SER A 190 24.97 -14.01 0.37
C SER A 190 25.26 -14.72 -0.96
N ASN A 191 25.56 -16.02 -0.94
CA ASN A 191 25.87 -16.76 -2.17
C ASN A 191 24.68 -17.55 -2.73
N ALA A 192 23.69 -17.91 -1.91
CA ALA A 192 22.45 -18.59 -2.34
C ALA A 192 21.75 -17.81 -3.44
N VAL A 193 21.58 -16.49 -3.27
CA VAL A 193 20.96 -15.63 -4.28
C VAL A 193 21.76 -15.64 -5.58
N LYS A 194 23.08 -15.51 -5.51
CA LYS A 194 23.96 -15.54 -6.69
C LYS A 194 23.85 -16.87 -7.44
N TYR A 195 23.83 -17.99 -6.73
CA TYR A 195 23.65 -19.30 -7.35
C TYR A 195 22.25 -19.46 -7.93
N GLY A 196 21.22 -19.03 -7.20
CA GLY A 196 19.83 -18.99 -7.65
C GLY A 196 19.67 -18.23 -8.96
N ARG A 197 20.23 -17.01 -9.06
CA ARG A 197 20.26 -16.23 -10.31
C ARG A 197 20.88 -17.01 -11.47
N GLY A 198 22.01 -17.67 -11.24
CA GLY A 198 22.62 -18.53 -12.27
C GLY A 198 21.74 -19.73 -12.68
N ALA A 199 20.85 -20.21 -11.81
CA ALA A 199 19.87 -21.25 -12.13
C ALA A 199 18.73 -20.69 -12.99
N ILE A 200 18.23 -19.51 -12.62
CA ILE A 200 17.19 -18.77 -13.33
C ILE A 200 17.67 -18.35 -14.72
N GLU A 201 18.89 -17.85 -14.85
CA GLU A 201 19.51 -17.52 -16.15
C GLU A 201 19.59 -18.75 -17.06
N PHE A 202 20.02 -19.89 -16.52
CA PHE A 202 20.05 -21.15 -17.26
C PHE A 202 18.66 -21.56 -17.75
N LEU A 203 17.64 -21.51 -16.89
CA LEU A 203 16.26 -21.78 -17.30
C LEU A 203 15.75 -20.78 -18.34
N SER A 204 16.02 -19.50 -18.15
CA SER A 204 15.58 -18.45 -19.08
C SER A 204 16.18 -18.65 -20.48
N GLN A 205 17.41 -19.15 -20.59
CA GLN A 205 18.09 -19.36 -21.87
C GLN A 205 17.74 -20.68 -22.54
N PHE A 206 17.62 -21.77 -21.77
CA PHE A 206 17.60 -23.13 -22.33
C PHE A 206 16.30 -23.89 -22.10
N SER A 207 15.38 -23.37 -21.28
CA SER A 207 14.13 -24.10 -21.01
C SER A 207 13.16 -24.04 -22.19
N ILE A 208 12.46 -25.16 -22.41
CA ILE A 208 11.32 -25.31 -23.32
C ILE A 208 9.99 -25.17 -22.56
N LEU A 209 9.99 -24.43 -21.44
CA LEU A 209 8.79 -24.12 -20.67
C LEU A 209 7.84 -23.23 -21.47
N ASN A 210 6.58 -23.16 -21.04
CA ASN A 210 5.64 -22.24 -21.64
C ASN A 210 6.08 -20.77 -21.39
N GLU A 211 5.64 -19.87 -22.27
CA GLU A 211 6.07 -18.46 -22.24
C GLU A 211 5.71 -17.76 -20.93
N LYS A 212 4.57 -18.11 -20.31
CA LYS A 212 4.15 -17.52 -19.04
C LYS A 212 5.15 -17.79 -17.91
N ILE A 213 5.62 -19.03 -17.78
CA ILE A 213 6.64 -19.40 -16.79
C ILE A 213 7.96 -18.71 -17.13
N LYS A 214 8.35 -18.66 -18.41
CA LYS A 214 9.58 -17.95 -18.82
C LYS A 214 9.54 -16.47 -18.46
N THR A 215 8.45 -15.75 -18.77
CA THR A 215 8.30 -14.33 -18.40
C THR A 215 8.39 -14.15 -16.88
N GLY A 216 7.75 -15.03 -16.11
CA GLY A 216 7.85 -15.01 -14.63
C GLY A 216 9.29 -15.21 -14.14
N ILE A 217 10.04 -16.15 -14.73
CA ILE A 217 11.45 -16.43 -14.42
C ILE A 217 12.35 -15.24 -14.78
N THR A 218 12.18 -14.65 -15.97
CA THR A 218 12.98 -13.49 -16.41
C THR A 218 12.78 -12.30 -15.47
N GLY A 219 11.56 -12.05 -14.98
CA GLY A 219 11.31 -10.95 -14.05
C GLY A 219 12.02 -11.05 -12.69
N ILE A 220 12.51 -12.25 -12.31
CA ILE A 220 13.23 -12.47 -11.06
C ILE A 220 14.66 -11.89 -11.14
N THR A 221 15.31 -11.93 -12.30
CA THR A 221 16.70 -11.48 -12.44
C THR A 221 16.84 -9.97 -12.20
N GLU A 222 15.76 -9.20 -12.29
CA GLU A 222 15.73 -7.75 -12.05
C GLU A 222 15.38 -7.38 -10.60
N LYS A 223 14.99 -8.34 -9.76
CA LYS A 223 14.64 -8.09 -8.34
C LYS A 223 15.90 -7.91 -7.50
N ASP A 224 15.79 -7.21 -6.38
CA ASP A 224 16.89 -7.09 -5.42
C ASP A 224 17.21 -8.43 -4.74
N ASP A 225 18.48 -8.62 -4.35
CA ASP A 225 18.93 -9.88 -3.74
C ASP A 225 18.13 -10.25 -2.47
N TYR A 226 17.79 -9.24 -1.67
CA TYR A 226 16.94 -9.39 -0.50
C TYR A 226 15.55 -9.94 -0.83
N TYR A 227 14.89 -9.38 -1.86
CA TYR A 227 13.57 -9.86 -2.28
C TYR A 227 13.65 -11.33 -2.71
N ILE A 228 14.72 -11.70 -3.40
CA ILE A 228 14.90 -13.09 -3.82
C ILE A 228 15.08 -14.02 -2.61
N LEU A 229 15.88 -13.61 -1.63
CA LEU A 229 16.11 -14.38 -0.41
C LEU A 229 14.80 -14.66 0.32
N HIS A 230 14.04 -13.62 0.67
CA HIS A 230 12.82 -13.79 1.43
C HIS A 230 11.68 -14.37 0.60
N GLU A 231 11.60 -14.12 -0.71
CA GLU A 231 10.49 -14.65 -1.50
C GLU A 231 10.68 -16.15 -1.85
N TYR A 232 11.92 -16.52 -2.21
CA TYR A 232 12.22 -17.83 -2.81
C TYR A 232 13.05 -18.76 -1.95
N PHE A 233 13.82 -18.26 -0.98
CA PHE A 233 14.64 -19.11 -0.11
C PHE A 233 14.07 -19.31 1.29
N GLU A 234 13.15 -18.45 1.74
CA GLU A 234 12.51 -18.57 3.06
C GLU A 234 11.80 -19.92 3.23
N GLU A 235 12.06 -20.64 4.32
CA GLU A 235 11.55 -22.01 4.51
C GLU A 235 10.02 -22.11 4.40
N ASN A 236 9.33 -21.11 4.96
CA ASN A 236 7.88 -21.02 4.90
C ASN A 236 7.47 -19.98 3.87
N ASN A 237 6.97 -20.40 2.70
CA ASN A 237 6.15 -19.59 1.80
C ASN A 237 4.93 -20.42 1.41
N LYS A 238 3.79 -20.15 2.03
CA LYS A 238 2.54 -20.91 1.85
C LYS A 238 1.48 -20.04 1.19
N PRO A 239 1.41 -20.03 -0.15
CA PRO A 239 0.28 -19.48 -0.86
C PRO A 239 -0.96 -20.31 -0.60
N MET A 240 -2.12 -19.68 -0.74
CA MET A 240 -3.41 -20.33 -0.54
C MET A 240 -4.44 -19.85 -1.54
N TYR A 241 -5.42 -20.70 -1.80
CA TYR A 241 -6.63 -20.26 -2.48
C TYR A 241 -7.47 -19.39 -1.55
N LEU A 242 -8.21 -18.42 -2.12
CA LEU A 242 -9.10 -17.55 -1.35
C LEU A 242 -10.17 -18.36 -0.60
N TYR A 243 -10.73 -19.40 -1.21
CA TYR A 243 -11.74 -20.22 -0.54
C TYR A 243 -11.18 -20.98 0.67
N ASP A 244 -9.93 -21.42 0.63
CA ASP A 244 -9.30 -22.08 1.78
C ASP A 244 -8.96 -21.07 2.87
N PHE A 245 -8.45 -19.90 2.51
CA PHE A 245 -8.28 -18.80 3.45
C PHE A 245 -9.60 -18.45 4.16
N ASN A 246 -10.69 -18.32 3.40
CA ASN A 246 -12.00 -17.99 3.96
C ASN A 246 -12.56 -19.11 4.86
N LYS A 247 -12.29 -20.40 4.57
CA LYS A 247 -12.65 -21.49 5.50
C LYS A 247 -11.95 -21.32 6.85
N ILE A 248 -10.65 -21.02 6.85
CA ILE A 248 -9.88 -20.82 8.08
C ILE A 248 -10.40 -19.58 8.85
N LEU A 249 -10.79 -18.51 8.15
CA LEU A 249 -11.44 -17.35 8.78
C LEU A 249 -12.75 -17.73 9.48
N LEU A 250 -13.60 -18.51 8.83
CA LEU A 250 -14.88 -18.96 9.39
C LEU A 250 -14.70 -19.82 10.64
N GLU A 251 -13.66 -20.66 10.69
CA GLU A 251 -13.29 -21.41 11.91
C GLU A 251 -13.01 -20.48 13.12
N HIS A 252 -12.62 -19.23 12.87
CA HIS A 252 -12.37 -18.22 13.88
C HIS A 252 -13.54 -17.22 14.04
N GLY A 253 -14.67 -17.42 13.37
CA GLY A 253 -15.80 -16.49 13.37
C GLY A 253 -15.44 -15.13 12.76
N LEU A 254 -14.63 -15.17 11.70
CA LEU A 254 -14.22 -14.05 10.84
C LEU A 254 -14.66 -14.35 9.39
N ILE A 255 -14.71 -13.32 8.55
CA ILE A 255 -15.03 -13.44 7.12
C ILE A 255 -14.09 -12.58 6.28
N HIS A 256 -13.80 -13.03 5.06
CA HIS A 256 -13.31 -12.16 3.99
C HIS A 256 -14.48 -11.32 3.47
N VAL A 257 -14.29 -10.00 3.40
CA VAL A 257 -15.30 -9.06 2.88
C VAL A 257 -15.07 -8.84 1.39
N VAL A 258 -13.91 -8.27 1.06
CA VAL A 258 -13.41 -7.96 -0.30
C VAL A 258 -11.88 -7.84 -0.21
N ASP A 259 -11.21 -7.75 -1.34
CA ASP A 259 -9.82 -7.30 -1.38
C ASP A 259 -9.75 -5.77 -1.26
N SER A 260 -8.73 -5.27 -0.56
CA SER A 260 -8.46 -3.84 -0.45
C SER A 260 -8.15 -3.20 -1.82
N ASP A 261 -7.70 -3.99 -2.79
CA ASP A 261 -7.73 -3.65 -4.20
C ASP A 261 -9.05 -4.14 -4.83
N LEU A 262 -10.01 -3.22 -5.01
CA LEU A 262 -11.35 -3.56 -5.48
C LEU A 262 -11.38 -4.17 -6.88
N MET A 263 -10.36 -3.98 -7.72
CA MET A 263 -10.26 -4.69 -9.01
C MET A 263 -10.06 -6.19 -8.86
N LYS A 264 -9.61 -6.64 -7.68
CA LYS A 264 -9.45 -8.06 -7.41
C LYS A 264 -10.77 -8.74 -7.06
N THR A 265 -11.71 -7.97 -6.50
CA THR A 265 -13.05 -8.42 -6.17
C THR A 265 -14.04 -8.15 -7.31
N PHE A 266 -13.95 -7.00 -7.96
CA PHE A 266 -14.83 -6.55 -9.05
C PHE A 266 -14.00 -6.21 -10.30
N PRO A 267 -13.39 -7.20 -10.98
CA PRO A 267 -12.58 -6.94 -12.16
C PRO A 267 -13.42 -6.44 -13.33
N ASN A 268 -12.79 -5.68 -14.22
CA ASN A 268 -13.38 -5.33 -15.51
C ASN A 268 -13.30 -6.53 -16.47
N ILE A 269 -14.38 -7.28 -16.58
CA ILE A 269 -14.53 -8.46 -17.45
C ILE A 269 -15.77 -8.31 -18.31
N SER A 270 -15.89 -9.11 -19.38
CA SER A 270 -17.09 -9.06 -20.22
C SER A 270 -18.34 -9.50 -19.44
N ASN A 271 -19.48 -8.88 -19.77
CA ASN A 271 -20.78 -9.25 -19.20
C ASN A 271 -21.08 -10.74 -19.37
N GLU A 272 -20.65 -11.35 -20.48
CA GLU A 272 -20.80 -12.79 -20.71
C GLU A 272 -20.11 -13.65 -19.63
N ILE A 273 -18.89 -13.27 -19.23
CA ILE A 273 -18.17 -13.99 -18.15
C ILE A 273 -18.89 -13.75 -16.82
N GLU A 274 -19.33 -12.52 -16.55
CA GLU A 274 -20.02 -12.16 -15.31
C GLU A 274 -21.36 -12.90 -15.14
N GLU A 275 -22.15 -13.02 -16.21
CA GLU A 275 -23.40 -13.80 -16.25
C GLU A 275 -23.15 -15.29 -15.98
N LYS A 276 -22.15 -15.87 -16.66
CA LYS A 276 -21.79 -17.29 -16.48
C LYS A 276 -21.31 -17.57 -15.06
N LEU A 277 -20.49 -16.71 -14.49
CA LEU A 277 -20.02 -16.87 -13.10
C LEU A 277 -21.14 -16.66 -12.09
N THR A 278 -22.09 -15.77 -12.37
CA THR A 278 -23.28 -15.60 -11.52
C THR A 278 -24.17 -16.84 -11.57
N ALA A 279 -24.32 -17.48 -12.74
CA ALA A 279 -25.04 -18.74 -12.87
C ALA A 279 -24.33 -19.90 -12.12
N GLU A 280 -23.00 -19.95 -12.16
CA GLU A 280 -22.19 -20.99 -11.51
C GLU A 280 -22.14 -20.82 -9.97
N CYS A 281 -21.90 -19.60 -9.49
CA CYS A 281 -21.62 -19.33 -8.07
C CYS A 281 -22.83 -18.82 -7.28
N GLY A 282 -23.91 -18.41 -7.96
CA GLY A 282 -25.05 -17.75 -7.33
C GLY A 282 -24.65 -16.48 -6.57
N ASN A 283 -24.92 -16.46 -5.26
CA ASN A 283 -24.59 -15.34 -4.36
C ASN A 283 -23.30 -15.57 -3.55
N ASP A 284 -22.54 -16.62 -3.84
CA ASP A 284 -21.25 -16.86 -3.17
C ASP A 284 -20.15 -15.97 -3.77
N ASN A 285 -19.91 -14.84 -3.12
CA ASN A 285 -18.89 -13.88 -3.54
C ASN A 285 -17.48 -14.44 -3.44
N VAL A 286 -17.20 -15.31 -2.46
CA VAL A 286 -15.87 -15.92 -2.30
C VAL A 286 -15.59 -16.87 -3.46
N ALA A 287 -16.60 -17.65 -3.88
CA ALA A 287 -16.50 -18.48 -5.07
C ALA A 287 -16.26 -17.64 -6.34
N LYS A 288 -17.01 -16.55 -6.54
CA LYS A 288 -16.80 -15.64 -7.68
C LYS A 288 -15.39 -15.05 -7.72
N GLU A 289 -14.93 -14.53 -6.58
CA GLU A 289 -13.58 -13.98 -6.46
C GLU A 289 -12.49 -15.04 -6.72
N GLN A 290 -12.71 -16.28 -6.27
CA GLN A 290 -11.81 -17.38 -6.59
C GLN A 290 -11.76 -17.68 -8.10
N TYR A 291 -12.90 -17.66 -8.80
CA TYR A 291 -12.91 -17.80 -10.25
C TYR A 291 -12.14 -16.66 -10.93
N TYR A 292 -12.27 -15.43 -10.43
CA TYR A 292 -11.45 -14.33 -10.93
C TYR A 292 -9.96 -14.59 -10.72
N ASP A 293 -9.55 -15.21 -9.61
CA ASP A 293 -8.16 -15.57 -9.41
C ASP A 293 -7.67 -16.61 -10.42
N PHE A 294 -8.52 -17.59 -10.78
CA PHE A 294 -8.21 -18.55 -11.83
C PHE A 294 -8.10 -17.90 -13.21
N LEU A 295 -9.02 -16.98 -13.53
CA LEU A 295 -9.07 -16.31 -14.83
C LEU A 295 -7.95 -15.29 -15.01
N LEU A 296 -7.56 -14.61 -13.92
CA LEU A 296 -6.61 -13.48 -13.94
C LEU A 296 -5.25 -13.82 -13.34
N ASP A 297 -4.99 -15.11 -13.08
CA ASP A 297 -3.73 -15.62 -12.55
C ASP A 297 -3.23 -14.91 -11.28
N ARG A 298 -4.11 -14.75 -10.29
CA ARG A 298 -3.81 -13.93 -9.11
C ARG A 298 -2.69 -14.55 -8.28
N GLN A 299 -1.65 -13.74 -8.03
CA GLN A 299 -0.48 -14.12 -7.24
C GLN A 299 -0.54 -13.65 -5.78
N PHE A 300 -1.29 -12.58 -5.48
CA PHE A 300 -1.28 -11.95 -4.16
C PHE A 300 -2.62 -11.27 -3.85
N ARG A 301 -3.06 -11.37 -2.60
CA ARG A 301 -4.28 -10.72 -2.09
C ARG A 301 -4.01 -9.90 -0.83
N ILE A 302 -4.86 -8.90 -0.62
CA ILE A 302 -4.89 -8.04 0.58
C ILE A 302 -6.33 -8.03 1.06
N SER A 303 -6.72 -9.08 1.77
CA SER A 303 -8.11 -9.27 2.20
C SER A 303 -8.48 -8.33 3.33
N ILE A 304 -9.62 -7.64 3.18
CA ILE A 304 -10.31 -6.97 4.28
C ILE A 304 -11.14 -8.02 5.02
N VAL A 305 -10.85 -8.17 6.31
CA VAL A 305 -11.45 -9.18 7.20
C VAL A 305 -12.23 -8.47 8.32
N THR A 306 -13.37 -9.00 8.72
CA THR A 306 -14.10 -8.54 9.91
C THR A 306 -14.79 -9.72 10.59
N HIS A 307 -15.52 -9.47 11.68
CA HIS A 307 -16.32 -10.48 12.34
C HIS A 307 -17.42 -11.02 11.42
N GLU A 308 -17.64 -12.33 11.47
CA GLU A 308 -18.71 -12.99 10.71
C GLU A 308 -20.09 -12.37 10.98
N ALA A 309 -20.34 -11.92 12.20
CA ALA A 309 -21.58 -11.23 12.60
C ALA A 309 -21.86 -9.92 11.82
N ASN A 310 -20.87 -9.38 11.10
CA ASN A 310 -21.05 -8.20 10.27
C ASN A 310 -21.47 -8.52 8.84
N LYS A 311 -21.50 -9.78 8.41
CA LYS A 311 -21.81 -10.19 7.02
C LYS A 311 -23.09 -9.51 6.49
N GLU A 312 -24.18 -9.61 7.25
CA GLU A 312 -25.49 -9.07 6.86
C GLU A 312 -25.57 -7.53 6.94
N LYS A 313 -24.57 -6.88 7.54
CA LYS A 313 -24.46 -5.41 7.63
C LYS A 313 -23.71 -4.81 6.44
N ILE A 314 -23.10 -5.63 5.58
CA ILE A 314 -22.21 -5.19 4.50
C ILE A 314 -22.82 -5.56 3.15
N ASN A 315 -22.91 -4.60 2.23
CA ASN A 315 -23.32 -4.84 0.86
C ASN A 315 -22.15 -5.37 0.03
N ILE A 316 -21.83 -6.66 0.15
CA ILE A 316 -20.78 -7.30 -0.66
C ILE A 316 -21.33 -7.56 -2.07
N SER A 317 -21.32 -6.53 -2.91
CA SER A 317 -21.81 -6.58 -4.29
C SER A 317 -21.09 -5.53 -5.14
N LYS A 318 -21.06 -5.76 -6.46
CA LYS A 318 -20.65 -4.77 -7.45
C LYS A 318 -21.63 -3.60 -7.53
N ASP A 319 -22.90 -3.84 -7.17
CA ASP A 319 -23.96 -2.84 -7.14
C ASP A 319 -23.87 -1.99 -5.86
N ILE A 320 -23.23 -0.82 -6.00
CA ILE A 320 -23.06 0.12 -4.88
C ILE A 320 -24.33 0.95 -4.66
N ARG A 321 -24.74 1.10 -3.40
CA ARG A 321 -25.87 1.97 -3.05
C ARG A 321 -25.48 3.42 -3.31
N ILE A 322 -26.31 4.14 -4.06
CA ILE A 322 -26.09 5.56 -4.37
C ILE A 322 -25.90 6.40 -3.10
N THR A 323 -26.62 6.07 -2.01
CA THR A 323 -26.49 6.77 -0.72
C THR A 323 -25.09 6.67 -0.13
N ASP A 324 -24.44 5.52 -0.24
CA ASP A 324 -23.08 5.32 0.28
C ASP A 324 -22.06 6.00 -0.65
N LEU A 325 -22.26 5.83 -1.96
CA LEU A 325 -21.41 6.40 -2.99
C LEU A 325 -21.34 7.93 -2.89
N LYS A 326 -22.47 8.58 -2.61
CA LYS A 326 -22.57 10.04 -2.43
C LYS A 326 -21.65 10.60 -1.35
N GLU A 327 -21.32 9.79 -0.34
CA GLU A 327 -20.44 10.18 0.76
C GLU A 327 -18.94 9.92 0.50
N ILE A 328 -18.59 9.39 -0.67
CA ILE A 328 -17.19 9.16 -1.06
C ILE A 328 -16.61 10.44 -1.65
N ASP A 329 -15.42 10.79 -1.19
CA ASP A 329 -14.63 11.92 -1.65
C ASP A 329 -13.67 11.46 -2.74
N LEU A 330 -13.70 12.08 -3.92
CA LEU A 330 -12.84 11.76 -5.06
C LEU A 330 -11.85 12.89 -5.35
N ARG A 331 -10.67 12.53 -5.84
CA ARG A 331 -9.74 13.47 -6.49
C ARG A 331 -8.94 12.78 -7.60
N GLY A 332 -8.42 13.58 -8.51
CA GLY A 332 -7.51 13.14 -9.55
C GLY A 332 -7.05 14.33 -10.37
N LYS A 333 -5.86 14.24 -10.97
CA LYS A 333 -5.33 15.24 -11.89
C LYS A 333 -5.07 14.57 -13.23
N TYR A 334 -5.62 15.14 -14.28
CA TYR A 334 -5.49 14.63 -15.63
C TYR A 334 -5.07 15.75 -16.58
N GLU A 335 -4.35 15.38 -17.63
CA GLU A 335 -3.90 16.31 -18.66
C GLU A 335 -4.45 15.87 -20.01
N LYS A 336 -4.88 16.84 -20.81
CA LYS A 336 -5.36 16.61 -22.17
C LYS A 336 -4.18 16.48 -23.12
N ASN A 337 -4.30 15.60 -24.11
CA ASN A 337 -3.38 15.52 -25.23
C ASN A 337 -3.49 16.79 -26.12
N LYS A 338 -2.66 16.85 -27.16
CA LYS A 338 -2.64 17.99 -28.11
C LYS A 338 -3.97 18.20 -28.85
N ASP A 339 -4.76 17.14 -28.99
CA ASP A 339 -6.06 17.15 -29.65
C ASP A 339 -7.22 17.46 -28.69
N GLY A 340 -6.92 17.73 -27.42
CA GLY A 340 -7.90 18.13 -26.40
C GLY A 340 -8.60 16.97 -25.69
N PHE A 341 -8.15 15.73 -25.86
CA PHE A 341 -8.73 14.55 -25.22
C PHE A 341 -7.89 14.08 -24.03
N TYR A 342 -8.55 13.55 -23.00
CA TYR A 342 -7.85 12.81 -21.95
C TYR A 342 -7.39 11.45 -22.48
N ILE A 343 -6.21 11.01 -22.06
CA ILE A 343 -5.71 9.67 -22.32
C ILE A 343 -5.63 8.93 -20.99
N ILE A 344 -6.34 7.80 -20.89
CA ILE A 344 -6.30 6.91 -19.74
C ILE A 344 -5.97 5.51 -20.23
N GLU A 345 -4.92 4.90 -19.67
CA GLU A 345 -4.46 3.55 -20.04
C GLU A 345 -4.28 3.37 -21.56
N ASN A 346 -3.72 4.40 -22.23
CA ASN A 346 -3.53 4.48 -23.69
C ASN A 346 -4.81 4.61 -24.53
N ASN A 347 -5.97 4.79 -23.91
CA ASN A 347 -7.23 5.03 -24.59
C ASN A 347 -7.62 6.51 -24.52
N GLU A 348 -8.03 7.06 -25.66
CA GLU A 348 -8.65 8.38 -25.71
C GLU A 348 -10.05 8.32 -25.09
N ILE A 349 -10.29 9.16 -24.10
CA ILE A 349 -11.61 9.32 -23.50
C ILE A 349 -12.42 10.28 -24.38
N LYS A 350 -13.41 9.71 -25.09
CA LYS A 350 -14.33 10.43 -25.99
C LYS A 350 -15.71 10.68 -25.39
N ASP A 351 -16.00 10.04 -24.25
CA ASP A 351 -17.26 10.25 -23.55
C ASP A 351 -17.29 11.66 -22.94
N GLU A 352 -18.32 12.43 -23.30
CA GLU A 352 -18.46 13.83 -22.88
C GLU A 352 -18.70 13.97 -21.37
N GLU A 353 -19.43 13.04 -20.76
CA GLU A 353 -19.70 13.07 -19.33
C GLU A 353 -18.45 12.70 -18.52
N VAL A 354 -17.73 11.65 -18.93
CA VAL A 354 -16.43 11.29 -18.32
C VAL A 354 -15.45 12.46 -18.48
N THR A 355 -15.38 13.08 -19.66
CA THR A 355 -14.52 14.26 -19.88
C THR A 355 -14.87 15.41 -18.93
N ALA A 356 -16.17 15.69 -18.72
CA ALA A 356 -16.61 16.72 -17.79
C ALA A 356 -16.29 16.37 -16.32
N ILE A 357 -16.36 15.08 -15.94
CA ILE A 357 -15.94 14.60 -14.62
C ILE A 357 -14.43 14.85 -14.43
N LEU A 358 -13.60 14.46 -15.41
CA LEU A 358 -12.15 14.62 -15.35
C LEU A 358 -11.73 16.11 -15.32
N ASP A 359 -12.44 16.99 -16.04
CA ASP A 359 -12.26 18.44 -15.95
C ASP A 359 -12.48 18.92 -14.49
N ILE A 360 -13.61 18.57 -13.88
CA ILE A 360 -13.97 19.02 -12.52
C ILE A 360 -12.95 18.49 -11.49
N LEU A 361 -12.53 17.24 -11.61
CA LEU A 361 -11.53 16.64 -10.73
C LEU A 361 -10.19 17.37 -10.86
N SER A 362 -9.74 17.65 -12.10
CA SER A 362 -8.47 18.35 -12.37
C SER A 362 -8.50 19.80 -11.87
N GLU A 363 -9.62 20.50 -12.03
CA GLU A 363 -9.82 21.87 -11.52
C GLU A 363 -9.84 21.94 -9.98
N ASN A 364 -10.38 20.90 -9.34
CA ASN A 364 -10.49 20.83 -7.88
C ASN A 364 -9.20 20.35 -7.20
N TYR A 365 -8.31 19.70 -7.95
CA TYR A 365 -7.07 19.13 -7.43
C TYR A 365 -6.15 20.19 -6.77
N PRO A 366 -5.53 19.92 -5.60
CA PRO A 366 -5.40 18.62 -4.91
C PRO A 366 -6.55 18.26 -3.96
N ASN A 367 -7.60 19.07 -3.90
CA ASN A 367 -8.73 18.86 -2.98
C ASN A 367 -9.62 17.71 -3.45
N THR A 368 -10.33 17.11 -2.50
CA THR A 368 -11.39 16.17 -2.83
C THR A 368 -12.71 16.88 -3.08
N ILE A 369 -13.58 16.21 -3.84
CA ILE A 369 -14.98 16.56 -4.05
C ILE A 369 -15.82 15.31 -3.80
N THR A 370 -16.93 15.46 -3.07
CA THR A 370 -17.84 14.32 -2.84
C THR A 370 -18.52 13.92 -4.15
N VAL A 371 -18.90 12.65 -4.31
CA VAL A 371 -19.67 12.22 -5.49
C VAL A 371 -21.01 12.97 -5.58
N ASP A 372 -21.62 13.35 -4.46
CA ASP A 372 -22.82 14.20 -4.44
C ASP A 372 -22.55 15.62 -4.99
N GLU A 373 -21.46 16.26 -4.59
CA GLU A 373 -21.04 17.56 -5.13
C GLU A 373 -20.67 17.47 -6.62
N LEU A 374 -19.99 16.39 -7.02
CA LEU A 374 -19.61 16.13 -8.42
C LEU A 374 -20.85 16.00 -9.30
N GLU A 375 -21.86 15.22 -8.85
CA GLU A 375 -23.09 15.03 -9.59
C GLU A 375 -23.86 16.34 -9.80
N LYS A 376 -23.95 17.18 -8.76
CA LYS A 376 -24.56 18.51 -8.84
C LYS A 376 -23.86 19.40 -9.86
N LYS A 377 -22.52 19.46 -9.83
CA LYS A 377 -21.73 20.24 -10.80
C LYS A 377 -21.92 19.75 -12.23
N ILE A 378 -21.98 18.44 -12.46
CA ILE A 378 -22.24 17.88 -13.80
C ILE A 378 -23.64 18.23 -14.30
N ARG A 379 -24.67 18.15 -13.44
CA ARG A 379 -26.04 18.58 -13.80
C ARG A 379 -26.08 20.04 -14.24
N GLU A 380 -25.40 20.91 -13.49
CA GLU A 380 -25.32 22.34 -13.79
C GLU A 380 -24.60 22.61 -15.13
N LYS A 381 -23.50 21.90 -15.41
CA LYS A 381 -22.68 22.08 -16.61
C LYS A 381 -23.34 21.52 -17.88
N ASN A 382 -23.93 20.33 -17.82
CA ASN A 382 -24.39 19.61 -19.02
C ASN A 382 -25.88 19.76 -19.33
N LYS A 383 -26.71 20.29 -18.41
CA LYS A 383 -28.19 20.44 -18.57
C LYS A 383 -28.92 19.15 -19.01
N LEU A 384 -28.34 17.98 -18.80
CA LEU A 384 -28.91 16.68 -19.19
C LEU A 384 -29.96 16.24 -18.17
N GLU A 385 -31.09 15.68 -18.64
CA GLU A 385 -32.16 15.15 -17.78
C GLU A 385 -31.76 13.84 -17.08
N THR A 386 -30.82 13.09 -17.65
CA THR A 386 -30.23 11.87 -17.07
C THR A 386 -28.71 11.97 -17.10
N ASN A 387 -28.03 11.59 -16.01
CA ASN A 387 -26.57 11.54 -15.93
C ASN A 387 -26.13 10.19 -15.36
N ASN A 388 -24.98 9.69 -15.83
CA ASN A 388 -24.41 8.41 -15.42
C ASN A 388 -23.27 8.60 -14.40
N VAL A 389 -23.23 9.76 -13.72
CA VAL A 389 -22.14 10.17 -12.82
C VAL A 389 -21.83 9.10 -11.77
N TYR A 390 -22.84 8.46 -11.20
CA TYR A 390 -22.64 7.40 -10.20
C TYR A 390 -21.94 6.18 -10.81
N ALA A 391 -22.36 5.72 -11.98
CA ALA A 391 -21.74 4.59 -12.67
C ALA A 391 -20.31 4.93 -13.10
N ASN A 392 -20.10 6.14 -13.61
CA ASN A 392 -18.78 6.65 -14.00
C ASN A 392 -17.85 6.80 -12.79
N ALA A 393 -18.35 7.26 -11.63
CA ALA A 393 -17.57 7.33 -10.39
C ALA A 393 -17.13 5.93 -9.93
N VAL A 394 -18.01 4.93 -9.98
CA VAL A 394 -17.68 3.53 -9.66
C VAL A 394 -16.65 2.99 -10.65
N TYR A 395 -16.85 3.21 -11.94
CA TYR A 395 -15.90 2.79 -12.98
C TYR A 395 -14.50 3.38 -12.76
N LEU A 396 -14.41 4.69 -12.52
CA LEU A 396 -13.14 5.36 -12.26
C LEU A 396 -12.47 4.83 -10.97
N MET A 397 -13.23 4.59 -9.90
CA MET A 397 -12.68 4.05 -8.65
C MET A 397 -12.18 2.62 -8.81
N TYR A 398 -12.97 1.76 -9.44
CA TYR A 398 -12.59 0.36 -9.66
C TYR A 398 -11.37 0.33 -10.58
N GLY A 399 -11.39 1.03 -11.71
CA GLY A 399 -10.24 1.15 -12.61
C GLY A 399 -8.99 1.82 -12.01
N LYS A 400 -9.01 2.25 -10.73
CA LYS A 400 -7.92 2.99 -10.06
C LYS A 400 -7.52 4.27 -10.78
N LEU A 401 -8.49 4.85 -11.49
CA LEU A 401 -8.30 6.06 -12.27
C LEU A 401 -8.45 7.31 -11.41
N VAL A 402 -9.13 7.21 -10.27
CA VAL A 402 -9.28 8.27 -9.25
C VAL A 402 -8.77 7.79 -7.90
N GLU A 403 -8.28 8.72 -7.10
CA GLU A 403 -8.10 8.52 -5.68
C GLU A 403 -9.42 8.78 -4.96
N ALA A 404 -9.73 7.96 -3.97
CA ALA A 404 -11.02 8.00 -3.31
C ALA A 404 -10.91 7.77 -1.80
N TYR A 405 -11.74 8.49 -1.05
CA TYR A 405 -11.57 8.72 0.38
C TYR A 405 -12.88 8.66 1.14
N SER A 406 -12.80 8.30 2.41
CA SER A 406 -13.92 8.32 3.35
C SER A 406 -14.23 9.70 3.92
N LYS A 407 -13.31 10.66 3.74
CA LYS A 407 -13.36 12.00 4.31
C LYS A 407 -12.88 13.07 3.32
N LYS A 408 -13.37 14.29 3.52
CA LYS A 408 -12.97 15.46 2.74
C LYS A 408 -11.55 15.91 3.07
N LEU A 409 -10.74 16.10 2.03
CA LEU A 409 -9.37 16.60 2.14
C LEU A 409 -9.27 17.92 1.37
N THR A 410 -8.77 18.95 2.05
CA THR A 410 -8.65 20.29 1.47
C THR A 410 -7.32 20.92 1.85
N VAL A 411 -6.73 21.60 0.87
CA VAL A 411 -5.61 22.51 0.97
C VAL A 411 -6.07 23.87 0.48
N LYS A 412 -5.75 24.89 1.28
CA LYS A 412 -5.92 26.27 0.87
C LYS A 412 -4.61 26.73 0.23
N LYS A 413 -4.69 27.19 -1.02
CA LYS A 413 -3.55 27.80 -1.71
C LYS A 413 -3.20 29.11 -1.03
N GLU A 414 -1.95 29.22 -0.59
CA GLU A 414 -1.44 30.39 0.11
C GLU A 414 -0.11 30.83 -0.51
N GLU A 415 0.10 32.14 -0.63
CA GLU A 415 1.36 32.69 -1.16
C GLU A 415 2.56 32.23 -0.33
N LYS A 416 2.38 32.12 0.99
CA LYS A 416 3.38 31.65 1.95
C LYS A 416 2.93 30.33 2.56
N ILE A 417 3.31 29.21 1.96
CA ILE A 417 2.99 27.89 2.50
C ILE A 417 3.69 27.70 3.83
N LYS A 418 2.95 27.13 4.79
CA LYS A 418 3.47 26.67 6.06
C LYS A 418 3.46 25.15 6.12
N LEU A 419 4.62 24.53 5.93
CA LEU A 419 4.82 23.11 6.22
C LEU A 419 4.46 22.85 7.69
N ASN A 420 3.61 21.85 7.94
CA ASN A 420 3.25 21.49 9.29
C ASN A 420 4.51 20.99 10.03
N PRO A 421 4.81 21.50 11.24
CA PRO A 421 6.01 21.12 11.99
C PRO A 421 6.20 19.61 12.17
N LYS A 422 5.11 18.83 12.23
CA LYS A 422 5.16 17.37 12.34
C LYS A 422 5.87 16.72 11.15
N TYR A 423 5.69 17.26 9.94
CA TYR A 423 6.36 16.77 8.74
C TYR A 423 7.78 17.30 8.61
N LYS A 424 8.10 18.47 9.17
CA LYS A 424 9.47 18.99 9.11
C LYS A 424 10.48 17.99 9.70
N LYS A 425 10.24 17.51 10.92
CA LYS A 425 11.10 16.47 11.54
C LYS A 425 11.15 15.19 10.71
N TYR A 426 10.02 14.82 10.10
CA TYR A 426 9.95 13.65 9.23
C TYR A 426 10.82 13.81 7.99
N LEU A 427 10.81 14.98 7.34
CA LEU A 427 11.73 15.28 6.24
C LEU A 427 13.19 15.36 6.72
N ASP A 428 13.44 15.98 7.87
CA ASP A 428 14.79 16.10 8.46
C ASP A 428 15.44 14.73 8.73
N TYR A 429 14.65 13.72 9.11
CA TYR A 429 15.10 12.33 9.20
C TYR A 429 15.71 11.86 7.87
N PHE A 430 15.00 12.01 6.76
CA PHE A 430 15.50 11.59 5.43
C PHE A 430 16.64 12.47 4.89
N ILE A 431 16.70 13.75 5.29
CA ILE A 431 17.81 14.65 4.92
C ILE A 431 19.11 14.21 5.60
N THR A 432 19.03 13.82 6.87
CA THR A 432 20.22 13.57 7.71
C THR A 432 20.65 12.12 7.74
N ASN A 433 19.81 11.19 7.29
CA ASN A 433 20.09 9.76 7.26
C ASN A 433 20.20 9.27 5.80
N PRO A 434 21.42 9.08 5.25
CA PRO A 434 21.60 8.68 3.85
C PRO A 434 21.11 7.25 3.55
N ASN A 435 20.96 6.41 4.58
CA ASN A 435 20.45 5.04 4.48
C ASN A 435 19.25 4.85 5.42
N PRO A 436 18.09 5.47 5.13
CA PRO A 436 16.93 5.39 6.00
C PRO A 436 16.33 3.98 5.98
N VAL A 437 16.01 3.45 7.16
CA VAL A 437 15.42 2.11 7.33
C VAL A 437 13.88 2.12 7.17
N ILE A 438 13.28 3.29 7.06
CA ILE A 438 11.89 3.49 6.63
C ILE A 438 11.86 4.23 5.28
N ALA A 439 10.76 4.13 4.53
CA ALA A 439 10.54 4.94 3.32
C ALA A 439 9.81 6.25 3.62
N LEU A 440 10.08 7.30 2.85
CA LEU A 440 9.26 8.52 2.93
C LEU A 440 7.90 8.21 2.32
N ALA A 441 6.85 8.52 3.08
CA ALA A 441 5.48 8.23 2.69
C ALA A 441 4.50 9.32 3.13
N SER A 442 3.43 9.47 2.35
CA SER A 442 2.23 10.20 2.76
C SER A 442 1.49 9.39 3.83
N TYR A 443 0.59 10.04 4.58
CA TYR A 443 -0.19 9.35 5.62
C TYR A 443 -1.10 8.23 5.08
N GLU A 444 -1.29 8.18 3.76
CA GLU A 444 -2.08 7.18 3.07
C GLU A 444 -1.21 6.16 2.35
N GLY A 445 0.13 6.25 2.42
CA GLY A 445 1.01 5.31 1.73
C GLY A 445 0.91 5.36 0.21
N THR A 446 0.40 6.47 -0.34
CA THR A 446 0.36 6.75 -1.80
C THR A 446 1.72 7.21 -2.31
N ILE A 447 2.49 7.87 -1.46
CA ILE A 447 3.93 8.07 -1.67
C ILE A 447 4.68 6.93 -0.99
N ASN A 448 5.67 6.39 -1.70
CA ASN A 448 6.64 5.46 -1.13
C ASN A 448 7.96 5.59 -1.88
N TYR A 449 8.71 6.67 -1.58
CA TYR A 449 10.00 6.89 -2.22
C TYR A 449 11.13 6.20 -1.46
N ASP A 450 11.81 5.32 -2.17
CA ASP A 450 13.01 4.65 -1.66
C ASP A 450 14.21 5.61 -1.59
N THR A 451 14.29 6.57 -2.50
CA THR A 451 15.32 7.60 -2.52
C THR A 451 14.70 8.91 -3.00
N ILE A 452 14.88 9.98 -2.23
CA ILE A 452 14.66 11.35 -2.68
C ILE A 452 15.96 12.11 -2.51
N ASN A 453 16.22 13.01 -3.46
CA ASN A 453 17.33 13.95 -3.36
C ASN A 453 17.21 14.80 -2.07
N PRO A 454 18.16 14.73 -1.13
CA PRO A 454 18.12 15.51 0.12
C PRO A 454 18.01 17.03 -0.10
N ILE A 455 18.46 17.53 -1.25
CA ILE A 455 18.31 18.95 -1.62
C ILE A 455 16.83 19.31 -1.80
N ILE A 456 16.04 18.46 -2.48
CA ILE A 456 14.60 18.67 -2.66
C ILE A 456 13.89 18.71 -1.30
N LEU A 457 14.20 17.76 -0.42
CA LEU A 457 13.65 17.75 0.94
C LEU A 457 14.07 19.01 1.72
N SER A 458 15.33 19.44 1.58
CA SER A 458 15.82 20.65 2.23
C SER A 458 15.08 21.90 1.75
N ILE A 459 14.79 22.01 0.45
CA ILE A 459 13.96 23.11 -0.11
C ILE A 459 12.56 23.07 0.48
N MET A 460 11.95 21.89 0.61
CA MET A 460 10.62 21.75 1.24
C MET A 460 10.61 22.30 2.68
N THR A 461 11.69 22.17 3.44
CA THR A 461 11.78 22.72 4.80
C THR A 461 11.84 24.25 4.87
N LEU A 462 12.08 24.94 3.74
CA LEU A 462 12.11 26.41 3.66
C LEU A 462 10.70 27.03 3.65
N PHE A 463 9.67 26.25 3.34
CA PHE A 463 8.26 26.67 3.38
C PHE A 463 7.75 26.71 4.84
N ASP A 464 8.16 27.74 5.59
CA ASP A 464 7.85 27.90 7.02
C ASP A 464 6.67 28.86 7.31
N GLY A 465 5.97 29.32 6.27
CA GLY A 465 4.88 30.29 6.35
C GLY A 465 5.34 31.75 6.38
N THR A 466 6.65 32.02 6.34
CA THR A 466 7.19 33.39 6.36
C THR A 466 7.68 33.88 5.00
N ARG A 467 8.12 32.94 4.15
CA ARG A 467 8.69 33.18 2.81
C ARG A 467 7.69 32.90 1.70
N THR A 468 7.72 33.73 0.67
CA THR A 468 7.13 33.47 -0.64
C THR A 468 8.05 32.57 -1.48
N ASP A 469 7.56 32.09 -2.63
CA ASP A 469 8.40 31.35 -3.58
C ASP A 469 9.59 32.20 -4.07
N GLU A 470 9.39 33.51 -4.23
CA GLU A 470 10.45 34.43 -4.65
C GLU A 470 11.48 34.65 -3.53
N ASP A 471 11.06 34.69 -2.27
CA ASP A 471 11.99 34.76 -1.13
C ASP A 471 12.87 33.49 -1.05
N ILE A 472 12.28 32.31 -1.30
CA ILE A 472 13.02 31.05 -1.35
C ILE A 472 13.96 31.02 -2.55
N PHE A 473 13.52 31.49 -3.72
CA PHE A 473 14.35 31.61 -4.92
C PHE A 473 15.59 32.46 -4.66
N ASN A 474 15.41 33.68 -4.12
CA ASN A 474 16.52 34.58 -3.84
C ASN A 474 17.52 33.96 -2.84
N LEU A 475 17.02 33.28 -1.80
CA LEU A 475 17.85 32.56 -0.84
C LEU A 475 18.69 31.46 -1.51
N LEU A 476 18.09 30.66 -2.39
CA LEU A 476 18.80 29.56 -3.07
C LEU A 476 19.84 30.09 -4.07
N VAL A 477 19.54 31.19 -4.78
CA VAL A 477 20.50 31.86 -5.66
C VAL A 477 21.70 32.40 -4.87
N GLU A 478 21.48 33.01 -3.71
CA GLU A 478 22.57 33.48 -2.85
C GLU A 478 23.45 32.32 -2.36
N LYS A 479 22.84 31.21 -1.93
CA LYS A 479 23.55 30.00 -1.50
C LYS A 479 24.37 29.36 -2.63
N GLU A 480 23.83 29.35 -3.84
CA GLU A 480 24.53 28.83 -5.01
C GLU A 480 25.74 29.72 -5.36
N ARG A 481 25.56 31.04 -5.36
CA ARG A 481 26.66 32.00 -5.58
C ARG A 481 27.76 31.91 -4.51
N ALA A 482 27.37 31.59 -3.27
CA ALA A 482 28.30 31.35 -2.17
C ALA A 482 29.00 29.98 -2.23
N GLY A 483 28.59 29.09 -3.13
CA GLY A 483 29.12 27.73 -3.26
C GLY A 483 28.62 26.76 -2.18
N GLU A 484 27.56 27.12 -1.44
CA GLU A 484 26.95 26.26 -0.41
C GLU A 484 26.12 25.12 -1.01
N ILE A 485 25.56 25.36 -2.20
CA ILE A 485 24.80 24.36 -2.97
C ILE A 485 25.31 24.32 -4.41
N ALA A 486 25.30 23.13 -5.01
CA ALA A 486 25.64 22.92 -6.41
C ALA A 486 24.39 22.52 -7.19
N ILE A 487 24.16 23.18 -8.33
CA ILE A 487 23.02 22.91 -9.21
C ILE A 487 23.54 22.44 -10.57
N THR A 488 23.17 21.21 -10.92
CA THR A 488 23.38 20.64 -12.25
C THR A 488 22.23 21.03 -13.16
N PHE A 489 22.53 21.39 -14.40
CA PHE A 489 21.54 21.78 -15.41
C PHE A 489 22.01 21.27 -16.78
N GLU A 490 21.06 20.99 -17.68
CA GLU A 490 21.34 20.49 -19.03
C GLU A 490 21.54 21.65 -20.03
N GLU A 491 22.20 21.39 -21.16
CA GLU A 491 22.34 22.36 -22.24
C GLU A 491 20.97 22.87 -22.70
N GLY A 492 20.75 24.18 -22.57
CA GLY A 492 19.49 24.83 -22.91
C GLY A 492 18.62 25.26 -21.71
N SER A 493 19.03 24.94 -20.49
CA SER A 493 18.43 25.46 -19.25
C SER A 493 19.40 26.37 -18.48
N SER A 494 18.86 27.28 -17.68
CA SER A 494 19.63 28.10 -16.73
C SER A 494 19.53 27.56 -15.31
N LYS A 495 20.50 27.90 -14.46
CA LYS A 495 20.47 27.54 -13.03
C LYS A 495 19.23 28.12 -12.36
N GLU A 496 18.89 29.36 -12.69
CA GLU A 496 17.72 30.05 -12.16
C GLU A 496 16.41 29.34 -12.53
N GLU A 497 16.27 28.86 -13.77
CA GLU A 497 15.10 28.05 -14.18
C GLU A 497 15.03 26.74 -13.39
N VAL A 498 16.16 26.05 -13.18
CA VAL A 498 16.20 24.82 -12.38
C VAL A 498 15.79 25.08 -10.92
N ILE A 499 16.25 26.18 -10.32
CA ILE A 499 15.82 26.58 -8.96
C ILE A 499 14.30 26.81 -8.92
N ARG A 500 13.76 27.59 -9.87
CA ARG A 500 12.32 27.89 -9.91
C ARG A 500 11.49 26.62 -10.07
N ASN A 501 11.89 25.72 -10.98
CA ASN A 501 11.22 24.44 -11.17
C ASN A 501 11.26 23.57 -9.90
N ASN A 502 12.40 23.50 -9.22
CA ASN A 502 12.52 22.75 -7.97
C ASN A 502 11.61 23.32 -6.85
N ILE A 503 11.50 24.66 -6.74
CA ILE A 503 10.58 25.30 -5.79
C ILE A 503 9.13 24.94 -6.12
N GLU A 504 8.73 25.01 -7.39
CA GLU A 504 7.39 24.65 -7.85
C GLU A 504 7.07 23.17 -7.56
N ILE A 505 8.01 22.26 -7.85
CA ILE A 505 7.89 20.83 -7.52
C ILE A 505 7.70 20.64 -6.01
N CYS A 506 8.51 21.30 -5.17
CA CYS A 506 8.41 21.20 -3.71
C CYS A 506 7.08 21.72 -3.18
N ARG A 507 6.62 22.87 -3.68
CA ARG A 507 5.31 23.46 -3.35
C ARG A 507 4.19 22.49 -3.70
N ASN A 508 4.17 22.01 -4.95
CA ASN A 508 3.16 21.06 -5.42
C ASN A 508 3.18 19.79 -4.58
N PHE A 509 4.36 19.26 -4.24
CA PHE A 509 4.48 18.09 -3.39
C PHE A 509 3.86 18.32 -2.00
N ILE A 510 4.14 19.46 -1.37
CA ILE A 510 3.58 19.79 -0.04
C ILE A 510 2.06 19.85 -0.10
N GLU A 511 1.49 20.54 -1.09
CA GLU A 511 0.04 20.72 -1.21
C GLU A 511 -0.68 19.41 -1.62
N ILE A 512 -0.14 18.67 -2.59
CA ILE A 512 -0.74 17.40 -3.07
C ILE A 512 -0.84 16.36 -1.94
N ASN A 513 0.14 16.36 -1.05
CA ASN A 513 0.25 15.38 0.02
C ASN A 513 -0.19 15.92 1.38
N PHE A 514 -0.88 17.07 1.39
CA PHE A 514 -1.45 17.70 2.59
C PHE A 514 -0.44 17.96 3.71
N LEU A 515 0.83 18.19 3.38
CA LEU A 515 1.87 18.41 4.39
C LEU A 515 1.78 19.79 5.06
N ASN A 516 0.93 20.68 4.53
CA ASN A 516 0.64 22.01 5.05
C ASN A 516 -0.72 22.12 5.75
N LYS A 517 -1.42 21.00 5.96
CA LYS A 517 -2.72 20.96 6.65
C LYS A 517 -2.59 21.11 8.16
#